data_AF-A0A1H5K159-F1
#
_entry.id   AF-A0A1H5K159-F1
#
_cell.length_a   1.000
_cell.length_b   1.000
_cell.length_c   1.000
_cell.angle_alpha   90.00
_cell.angle_beta   90.00
_cell.angle_gamma   90.00
#
_symmetry.space_group_name_H-M   'P 1'
#
loop_
_entity.id
_entity.type
_entity.pdbx_description
1 polymer ?
#
loop_
_entity_poly.entity_id
_entity_poly.type
_entity_poly.pdbx_seq_one_letter_code
_entity_poly.pdbx_strand_id
1 'polypeptide(L)'
;MNNKRIKFHKTLLHEAISIIKTPIIIALLVTIVRYILELLGISENIIFIIGLLWLTLGFSIYWGIKLSDTKTPFILLLLCLTIFSPLSRIPVAILWWVDNKWEIGTHYGLYFNSFEQALFNQIIYGSLIQLIPGFILGAITIAIMQKQHNKKHKNG
;
A
#
# COMPACT_ATOMS: atom_id res chain seq x y z
N MET A 1 23.41 22.78 -12.95
CA MET A 1 21.99 22.36 -13.00
C MET A 1 21.73 20.97 -12.38
N ASN A 2 22.67 20.02 -12.46
CA ASN A 2 22.49 18.64 -11.97
C ASN A 2 22.33 18.51 -10.44
N ASN A 3 23.10 19.27 -9.65
CA ASN A 3 23.14 19.10 -8.19
C ASN A 3 21.80 19.46 -7.48
N LYS A 4 21.10 20.51 -7.96
CA LYS A 4 19.78 20.90 -7.42
C LYS A 4 18.71 19.83 -7.69
N ARG A 5 18.76 19.17 -8.86
CA ARG A 5 17.82 18.12 -9.24
C ARG A 5 18.04 16.85 -8.40
N ILE A 6 19.29 16.45 -8.19
CA ILE A 6 19.65 15.31 -7.33
C ILE A 6 19.19 15.54 -5.90
N LYS A 7 19.43 16.75 -5.35
CA LYS A 7 18.98 17.13 -4.00
C LYS A 7 17.46 17.01 -3.85
N PHE A 8 16.70 17.50 -4.84
CA PHE A 8 15.23 17.41 -4.85
C PHE A 8 14.71 15.97 -4.83
N HIS A 9 15.25 15.09 -5.70
CA HIS A 9 14.84 13.68 -5.72
C HIS A 9 15.18 12.96 -4.40
N LYS A 10 16.35 13.25 -3.83
CA LYS A 10 16.76 12.69 -2.53
C LYS A 10 15.80 13.12 -1.42
N THR A 11 15.36 14.38 -1.42
CA THR A 11 14.36 14.88 -0.46
C THR A 11 13.01 14.17 -0.63
N LEU A 12 12.51 14.04 -1.87
CA LEU A 12 11.23 13.35 -2.13
C LEU A 12 11.26 11.89 -1.70
N LEU A 13 12.33 11.17 -2.02
CA LEU A 13 12.49 9.77 -1.63
C LEU A 13 12.51 9.63 -0.09
N HIS A 14 13.28 10.50 0.59
CA HIS A 14 13.37 10.48 2.04
C HIS A 14 12.02 10.79 2.71
N GLU A 15 11.29 11.77 2.18
CA GLU A 15 9.95 12.13 2.65
C GLU A 15 8.97 10.97 2.50
N ALA A 16 8.95 10.31 1.33
CA ALA A 16 8.10 9.14 1.13
C ALA A 16 8.47 7.98 2.04
N ILE A 17 9.76 7.66 2.21
CA ILE A 17 10.21 6.61 3.15
C ILE A 17 9.73 6.93 4.58
N SER A 18 9.84 8.18 5.00
CA SER A 18 9.36 8.62 6.31
C SER A 18 7.84 8.45 6.47
N ILE A 19 7.08 8.67 5.40
CA ILE A 19 5.62 8.49 5.36
C ILE A 19 5.23 7.02 5.42
N ILE A 20 5.88 6.14 4.66
CA ILE A 20 5.45 4.74 4.49
C ILE A 20 5.90 3.80 5.60
N LYS A 21 6.92 4.15 6.39
CA LYS A 21 7.49 3.25 7.42
C LYS A 21 6.43 2.69 8.38
N THR A 22 5.51 3.55 8.84
CA THR A 22 4.44 3.14 9.76
C THR A 22 3.39 2.27 9.05
N PRO A 23 2.85 2.68 7.88
CA PRO A 23 2.01 1.83 7.04
C PRO A 23 2.57 0.43 6.75
N ILE A 24 3.87 0.29 6.48
CA ILE A 24 4.50 -1.02 6.23
C ILE A 24 4.38 -1.93 7.46
N ILE A 25 4.65 -1.40 8.66
CA ILE A 25 4.52 -2.17 9.91
C ILE A 25 3.06 -2.58 10.13
N ILE A 26 2.11 -1.67 9.88
CA ILE A 26 0.68 -1.98 9.99
C ILE A 26 0.30 -3.09 9.00
N ALA A 27 0.76 -3.02 7.74
CA ALA A 27 0.48 -4.02 6.73
C ALA A 27 1.02 -5.41 7.11
N LEU A 28 2.22 -5.47 7.71
CA LEU A 28 2.77 -6.71 8.26
C LEU A 28 1.85 -7.30 9.34
N LEU A 29 1.45 -6.49 10.32
CA LEU A 29 0.58 -6.94 11.41
C LEU A 29 -0.78 -7.39 10.90
N VAL A 30 -1.39 -6.63 10.00
CA VAL A 30 -2.67 -6.97 9.36
C VAL A 30 -2.58 -8.31 8.63
N THR A 31 -1.48 -8.56 7.92
CA THR A 31 -1.28 -9.82 7.19
C THR A 31 -1.17 -11.01 8.14
N ILE A 32 -0.41 -10.87 9.24
CA ILE A 32 -0.30 -11.91 10.28
C ILE A 32 -1.65 -12.15 10.97
N VAL A 33 -2.37 -11.09 11.33
CA VAL A 33 -3.69 -11.20 11.97
C VAL A 33 -4.67 -11.93 11.04
N ARG A 34 -4.71 -11.58 9.75
CA ARG A 34 -5.58 -12.28 8.77
C ARG A 34 -5.27 -13.76 8.68
N TYR A 35 -3.99 -14.12 8.64
CA TYR A 35 -3.56 -15.51 8.63
C TYR A 35 -4.05 -16.27 9.88
N ILE A 36 -3.83 -15.69 11.07
CA ILE A 36 -4.28 -16.32 12.32
C ILE A 36 -5.81 -16.45 12.36
N LEU A 37 -6.55 -15.42 11.93
CA LEU A 37 -8.02 -15.47 11.90
C LEU A 37 -8.54 -16.60 11.00
N GLU A 38 -7.88 -16.84 9.88
CA GLU A 38 -8.21 -17.96 9.00
C GLU A 38 -7.90 -19.31 9.64
N LEU A 39 -6.77 -19.45 10.34
CA LEU A 39 -6.45 -20.66 11.11
C LEU A 39 -7.49 -20.96 12.20
N LEU A 40 -8.17 -19.92 12.71
CA LEU A 40 -9.28 -20.06 13.66
C LEU A 40 -10.62 -20.40 12.97
N GLY A 41 -10.64 -20.60 11.65
CA GLY A 41 -11.81 -20.99 10.88
C GLY A 41 -12.70 -19.83 10.43
N ILE A 42 -12.23 -18.58 10.51
CA ILE A 42 -12.99 -17.42 10.00
C ILE A 42 -12.97 -17.43 8.47
N SER A 43 -14.12 -17.16 7.86
CA SER A 43 -14.26 -17.22 6.40
C SER A 43 -13.41 -16.17 5.66
N GLU A 44 -12.92 -16.57 4.49
CA GLU A 44 -12.06 -15.73 3.64
C GLU A 44 -12.72 -14.38 3.31
N ASN A 45 -14.03 -14.38 3.05
CA ASN A 45 -14.80 -13.18 2.71
C ASN A 45 -14.73 -12.11 3.81
N ILE A 46 -14.71 -12.52 5.08
CA ILE A 46 -14.65 -11.58 6.23
C ILE A 46 -13.22 -11.06 6.37
N ILE A 47 -12.21 -11.94 6.36
CA ILE A 47 -10.81 -11.53 6.48
C ILE A 47 -10.35 -10.70 5.27
N PHE A 48 -10.98 -10.86 4.10
CA PHE A 48 -10.68 -10.07 2.89
C PHE A 48 -10.93 -8.57 3.09
N ILE A 49 -11.95 -8.19 3.88
CA ILE A 49 -12.26 -6.78 4.19
C ILE A 49 -11.15 -6.14 5.01
N ILE A 50 -10.45 -6.92 5.83
CA ILE A 50 -9.27 -6.50 6.60
C ILE A 50 -8.00 -6.56 5.74
N GLY A 51 -8.14 -6.91 4.45
CA GLY A 51 -7.05 -7.14 3.52
C GLY A 51 -6.23 -5.90 3.13
N LEU A 52 -5.07 -6.19 2.56
CA LEU A 52 -4.10 -5.19 2.12
C LEU A 52 -4.67 -4.19 1.09
N LEU A 53 -5.66 -4.60 0.29
CA LEU A 53 -6.34 -3.69 -0.65
C LEU A 53 -7.06 -2.56 0.10
N TRP A 54 -7.94 -2.89 1.04
CA TRP A 54 -8.69 -1.92 1.83
C TRP A 54 -7.79 -1.03 2.67
N LEU A 55 -6.73 -1.62 3.24
CA LEU A 55 -5.71 -0.87 3.95
C LEU A 55 -5.03 0.16 3.03
N THR A 56 -4.66 -0.22 1.80
CA THR A 56 -4.12 0.72 0.82
C THR A 56 -5.09 1.83 0.48
N LEU A 57 -6.38 1.52 0.26
CA LEU A 57 -7.39 2.54 -0.04
C LEU A 57 -7.54 3.55 1.10
N GLY A 58 -7.55 3.08 2.35
CA GLY A 58 -7.57 3.94 3.53
C GLY A 58 -6.34 4.84 3.62
N PHE A 59 -5.14 4.27 3.43
CA PHE A 59 -3.91 5.06 3.42
C PHE A 59 -3.85 6.05 2.25
N SER A 60 -4.37 5.69 1.09
CA SER A 60 -4.47 6.58 -0.06
C SER A 60 -5.34 7.81 0.20
N ILE A 61 -6.48 7.64 0.89
CA ILE A 61 -7.30 8.77 1.32
C ILE A 61 -6.54 9.62 2.34
N TYR A 62 -5.98 8.99 3.38
CA TYR A 62 -5.24 9.69 4.43
C TYR A 62 -4.06 10.50 3.86
N TRP A 63 -3.25 9.89 2.99
CA TRP A 63 -2.17 10.57 2.29
C TRP A 63 -2.70 11.62 1.32
N GLY A 64 -3.79 11.37 0.62
CA GLY A 64 -4.39 12.35 -0.26
C GLY A 64 -4.80 13.64 0.47
N ILE A 65 -5.30 13.52 1.70
CA ILE A 65 -5.57 14.65 2.58
C ILE A 65 -4.26 15.28 3.06
N LYS A 66 -3.37 14.49 3.65
CA LYS A 66 -2.13 14.98 4.28
C LYS A 66 -1.19 15.68 3.29
N LEU A 67 -1.15 15.19 2.06
CA LEU A 67 -0.20 15.65 1.05
C LEU A 67 -0.75 16.79 0.19
N SER A 68 -2.05 17.14 0.29
CA SER A 68 -2.71 18.08 -0.63
C SER A 68 -2.03 19.44 -0.76
N ASP A 69 -1.37 19.88 0.31
CA ASP A 69 -0.78 21.21 0.44
C ASP A 69 0.73 21.21 0.10
N THR A 70 1.29 20.04 -0.22
CA THR A 70 2.69 19.90 -0.66
C THR A 70 2.87 20.43 -2.09
N LYS A 71 4.12 20.78 -2.47
CA LYS A 71 4.43 21.28 -3.82
C LYS A 71 4.19 20.26 -4.93
N THR A 72 4.30 18.97 -4.63
CA THR A 72 4.22 17.88 -5.62
C THR A 72 3.41 16.70 -5.07
N PRO A 73 2.12 16.89 -4.80
CA PRO A 73 1.31 15.97 -4.00
C PRO A 73 1.06 14.64 -4.72
N PHE A 74 0.77 14.69 -6.02
CA PHE A 74 0.55 13.49 -6.85
C PHE A 74 1.81 12.65 -7.00
N ILE A 75 2.99 13.28 -7.18
CA ILE A 75 4.27 12.58 -7.29
C ILE A 75 4.59 11.88 -5.97
N LEU A 76 4.42 12.58 -4.86
CA LEU A 76 4.71 12.02 -3.54
C LEU A 76 3.74 10.87 -3.19
N LEU A 77 2.44 11.01 -3.53
CA LEU A 77 1.46 9.94 -3.41
C LEU A 77 1.85 8.70 -4.23
N LEU A 78 2.18 8.89 -5.51
CA LEU A 78 2.61 7.79 -6.38
C LEU A 78 3.86 7.11 -5.82
N LEU A 79 4.85 7.88 -5.39
CA LEU A 79 6.10 7.35 -4.85
C LEU A 79 5.88 6.58 -3.54
N CYS A 80 5.01 7.07 -2.66
CA CYS A 80 4.59 6.34 -1.47
C CYS A 80 3.95 5.00 -1.84
N LEU A 81 2.99 4.98 -2.77
CA LEU A 81 2.29 3.76 -3.19
C LEU A 81 3.23 2.76 -3.91
N THR A 82 4.11 3.25 -4.78
CA THR A 82 5.07 2.40 -5.50
C THR A 82 6.05 1.69 -4.57
N ILE A 83 6.41 2.29 -3.43
CA ILE A 83 7.27 1.63 -2.45
C ILE A 83 6.45 0.77 -1.48
N PHE A 84 5.35 1.32 -0.96
CA PHE A 84 4.50 0.64 0.02
C PHE A 84 3.89 -0.64 -0.53
N SER A 85 3.33 -0.59 -1.74
CA SER A 85 2.57 -1.70 -2.32
C SER A 85 3.38 -3.01 -2.40
N PRO A 86 4.55 -3.07 -3.06
CA PRO A 86 5.37 -4.29 -3.10
C PRO A 86 5.91 -4.71 -1.74
N LEU A 87 6.32 -3.77 -0.89
CA LEU A 87 6.85 -4.14 0.44
C LEU A 87 5.77 -4.72 1.35
N SER A 88 4.54 -4.20 1.28
CA SER A 88 3.39 -4.70 2.05
C SER A 88 3.00 -6.14 1.69
N ARG A 89 3.44 -6.61 0.52
CA ARG A 89 3.10 -7.92 -0.06
C ARG A 89 4.11 -9.01 0.23
N ILE A 90 5.34 -8.66 0.62
CA ILE A 90 6.38 -9.63 1.00
C ILE A 90 5.89 -10.60 2.09
N PRO A 91 5.20 -10.15 3.16
CA PRO A 91 4.68 -11.06 4.18
C PRO A 91 3.71 -12.11 3.64
N VAL A 92 2.92 -11.77 2.60
CA VAL A 92 1.98 -12.71 1.97
C VAL A 92 2.73 -13.86 1.29
N ALA A 93 3.84 -13.57 0.59
CA ALA A 93 4.66 -14.61 -0.03
C ALA A 93 5.36 -15.49 1.03
N ILE A 94 5.80 -14.90 2.15
CA ILE A 94 6.36 -15.65 3.28
C ILE A 94 5.31 -16.59 3.87
N LEU A 95 4.07 -16.11 4.07
CA LEU A 95 2.97 -16.95 4.55
C LEU A 95 2.61 -18.05 3.55
N TRP A 96 2.64 -17.79 2.23
CA TRP A 96 2.48 -18.83 1.22
C TRP A 96 3.51 -19.96 1.39
N TRP A 97 4.76 -19.62 1.67
CA TRP A 97 5.82 -20.60 1.92
C TRP A 97 5.58 -21.40 3.20
N VAL A 98 5.19 -20.73 4.28
CA VAL A 98 4.82 -21.40 5.55
C VAL A 98 3.65 -22.36 5.30
N ASP A 99 2.60 -21.91 4.63
CA ASP A 99 1.41 -22.71 4.41
C ASP A 99 1.69 -23.99 3.62
N ASN A 100 2.48 -23.88 2.55
CA ASN A 100 2.88 -25.02 1.73
C ASN A 100 3.88 -25.94 2.43
N LYS A 101 4.83 -25.39 3.19
CA LYS A 101 5.85 -26.20 3.86
C LYS A 101 5.28 -27.09 4.97
N TRP A 102 4.21 -26.65 5.61
CA TRP A 102 3.55 -27.38 6.70
C TRP A 102 2.17 -27.94 6.32
N GLU A 103 1.80 -27.86 5.04
CA GLU A 103 0.52 -28.38 4.50
C GLU A 103 -0.70 -27.92 5.30
N ILE A 104 -0.69 -26.66 5.72
CA ILE A 104 -1.69 -26.09 6.63
C ILE A 104 -3.05 -25.95 5.94
N GLY A 105 -3.04 -25.60 4.64
CA GLY A 105 -4.25 -25.60 3.80
C GLY A 105 -5.08 -24.31 3.88
N THR A 106 -4.46 -23.15 4.06
CA THR A 106 -5.14 -21.85 3.99
C THR A 106 -5.20 -21.31 2.56
N HIS A 107 -5.97 -20.24 2.29
CA HIS A 107 -5.99 -19.58 0.98
C HIS A 107 -4.61 -19.04 0.59
N TYR A 108 -3.73 -18.79 1.57
CA TYR A 108 -2.36 -18.36 1.32
C TYR A 108 -1.53 -19.44 0.66
N GLY A 109 -1.86 -20.73 0.75
CA GLY A 109 -1.09 -21.82 0.13
C GLY A 109 -1.41 -22.06 -1.35
N LEU A 110 -2.43 -21.41 -1.90
CA LEU A 110 -3.01 -21.77 -3.19
C LEU A 110 -2.27 -21.16 -4.40
N TYR A 111 -2.65 -21.64 -5.60
CA TYR A 111 -2.40 -21.06 -6.94
C TYR A 111 -0.98 -21.02 -7.49
N PHE A 112 0.06 -21.32 -6.70
CA PHE A 112 1.44 -21.27 -7.14
C PHE A 112 2.14 -22.61 -6.98
N ASN A 113 3.13 -22.87 -7.84
CA ASN A 113 3.92 -24.10 -7.82
C ASN A 113 5.29 -23.90 -7.15
N SER A 114 5.71 -22.66 -6.91
CA SER A 114 6.99 -22.33 -6.29
C SER A 114 6.94 -21.01 -5.54
N PHE A 115 7.85 -20.86 -4.57
CA PHE A 115 8.00 -19.62 -3.82
C PHE A 115 8.35 -18.42 -4.71
N GLU A 116 9.19 -18.62 -5.73
CA GLU A 116 9.56 -17.56 -6.67
C GLU A 116 8.34 -17.06 -7.44
N GLN A 117 7.47 -17.97 -7.88
CA GLN A 117 6.23 -17.62 -8.58
C GLN A 117 5.27 -16.86 -7.65
N ALA A 118 5.10 -17.33 -6.40
CA ALA A 118 4.27 -16.66 -5.41
C ALA A 118 4.81 -15.25 -5.09
N LEU A 119 6.11 -15.12 -4.86
CA LEU A 119 6.78 -13.85 -4.58
C LEU A 119 6.64 -12.87 -5.74
N PHE A 120 6.93 -13.32 -6.98
CA PHE A 120 6.80 -12.49 -8.17
C PHE A 120 5.35 -12.03 -8.36
N ASN A 121 4.37 -12.93 -8.17
CA ASN A 121 2.98 -12.57 -8.32
C ASN A 121 2.55 -11.51 -7.29
N GLN A 122 2.92 -11.70 -6.02
CA GLN A 122 2.59 -10.76 -4.96
C GLN A 122 3.27 -9.40 -5.16
N ILE A 123 4.55 -9.37 -5.55
CA ILE A 123 5.30 -8.12 -5.76
C ILE A 123 4.85 -7.39 -7.03
N ILE A 124 4.42 -8.09 -8.08
CA ILE A 124 4.03 -7.44 -9.34
C ILE A 124 2.51 -7.28 -9.41
N TYR A 125 1.76 -8.37 -9.63
CA TYR A 125 0.31 -8.30 -9.83
C TYR A 125 -0.41 -7.83 -8.56
N GLY A 126 -0.07 -8.40 -7.40
CA GLY A 126 -0.64 -8.00 -6.12
C GLY A 126 -0.42 -6.51 -5.82
N SER A 127 0.75 -6.00 -6.17
CA SER A 127 1.08 -4.59 -5.99
C SER A 127 0.35 -3.67 -6.95
N LEU A 128 0.14 -4.07 -8.21
CA LEU A 128 -0.61 -3.27 -9.19
C LEU A 128 -2.08 -3.14 -8.78
N ILE A 129 -2.68 -4.23 -8.28
CA ILE A 129 -4.06 -4.25 -7.77
C ILE A 129 -4.24 -3.28 -6.59
N GLN A 130 -3.21 -3.04 -5.79
CA GLN A 130 -3.25 -2.01 -4.74
C GLN A 130 -2.94 -0.61 -5.25
N LEU A 131 -1.88 -0.49 -6.06
CA LEU A 131 -1.33 0.78 -6.50
C LEU A 131 -2.32 1.53 -7.38
N ILE A 132 -2.92 0.88 -8.36
CA ILE A 132 -3.81 1.54 -9.34
C ILE A 132 -5.04 2.15 -8.65
N PRO A 133 -5.91 1.39 -7.96
CA PRO A 133 -7.08 1.98 -7.31
C PRO A 133 -6.69 2.90 -6.15
N GLY A 134 -5.61 2.58 -5.43
CA GLY A 134 -5.07 3.44 -4.38
C GLY A 134 -4.64 4.81 -4.93
N PHE A 135 -3.96 4.85 -6.07
CA PHE A 135 -3.51 6.10 -6.67
C PHE A 135 -4.69 6.92 -7.18
N ILE A 136 -5.65 6.28 -7.86
CA ILE A 136 -6.87 6.95 -8.34
C ILE A 136 -7.61 7.61 -7.17
N LEU A 137 -7.87 6.86 -6.10
CA LEU A 137 -8.60 7.35 -4.94
C LEU A 137 -7.85 8.48 -4.21
N GLY A 138 -6.55 8.31 -4.00
CA GLY A 138 -5.72 9.35 -3.38
C GLY A 138 -5.63 10.61 -4.23
N ALA A 139 -5.51 10.48 -5.55
CA ALA A 139 -5.48 11.60 -6.48
C ALA A 139 -6.81 12.38 -6.50
N ILE A 140 -7.94 11.68 -6.50
CA ILE A 140 -9.27 12.31 -6.35
C ILE A 140 -9.33 13.07 -5.03
N THR A 141 -8.85 12.47 -3.94
CA THR A 141 -8.83 13.09 -2.61
C THR A 141 -8.00 14.39 -2.61
N ILE A 142 -6.80 14.38 -3.20
CA ILE A 142 -5.95 15.58 -3.37
C ILE A 142 -6.71 16.67 -4.12
N ALA A 143 -7.31 16.33 -5.26
CA ALA A 143 -8.02 17.29 -6.10
C ALA A 143 -9.20 17.94 -5.37
N ILE A 144 -9.95 17.16 -4.59
CA ILE A 144 -11.04 17.68 -3.74
C ILE A 144 -10.49 18.64 -2.69
N MET A 145 -9.45 18.25 -1.97
CA MET A 145 -8.86 19.06 -0.89
C MET A 145 -8.31 20.40 -1.41
N GLN A 146 -7.59 20.39 -2.53
CA GLN A 146 -7.07 21.61 -3.14
C GLN A 146 -8.19 22.55 -3.60
N LYS A 147 -9.28 22.00 -4.17
CA LYS A 147 -10.45 22.79 -4.55
C LYS A 147 -11.11 23.44 -3.34
N GLN A 148 -11.22 22.73 -2.23
CA GLN A 148 -11.79 23.27 -0.99
C GLN A 148 -10.92 24.38 -0.39
N HIS A 149 -9.60 24.21 -0.37
CA HIS A 149 -8.67 25.22 0.12
C HIS A 149 -8.76 26.52 -0.70
N ASN A 150 -8.77 26.41 -2.03
CA ASN A 150 -8.91 27.56 -2.92
C ASN A 150 -10.25 28.29 -2.76
N LYS A 151 -11.35 27.55 -2.47
CA LYS A 151 -12.66 28.16 -2.22
C LYS A 151 -12.67 28.95 -0.91
N LYS A 152 -12.04 28.45 0.15
CA LYS A 152 -11.95 29.16 1.44
C LYS A 152 -11.19 30.48 1.30
N HIS A 153 -10.07 30.49 0.56
CA HIS A 153 -9.28 31.71 0.34
C HIS A 153 -10.02 32.76 -0.52
N LYS A 154 -10.97 32.38 -1.36
CA LYS A 154 -11.75 33.33 -2.17
C LYS A 154 -12.91 33.98 -1.41
N ASN A 155 -13.32 33.40 -0.29
CA ASN A 155 -14.53 33.80 0.45
C ASN A 155 -14.23 34.45 1.81
N GLY A 156 -12.96 34.66 2.16
CA GLY A 156 -12.51 35.35 3.37
C GLY A 156 -11.64 36.54 2.99
#